data_AF-A0A3C0KPJ5-F1
#
_entry.id   AF-A0A3C0KPJ5-F1
#
_cell.length_a   1.000
_cell.length_b   1.000
_cell.length_c   1.000
_cell.angle_alpha   90.00
_cell.angle_beta   90.00
_cell.angle_gamma   90.00
#
_symmetry.space_group_name_H-M   'P 1'
#
loop_
_entity.id
_entity.type
_entity.pdbx_description
1 polymer ?
#
loop_
_entity_poly.entity_id
_entity_poly.type
_entity_poly.pdbx_seq_one_letter_code
_entity_poly.pdbx_strand_id
1 'polypeptide(L)'
;MKKLMAVMAVIAIAAVVTSSPAEARRGWEGGYTGGGYYDLAAASGLNLTAEQTAKLTSLREAHLREVKPLRDQVYSKAGELRLLWLQQTPDQKKILTVQKEVRTLRDQLTDKQTAYRLEANKILTPEQLTKVQAYGAGRGYGYAKAMRGQGGMGMRGN
;
A
#
# COMPACT_ATOMS: atom_id res chain seq x y z
N MET A 1 38.21 -3.35 -17.33
CA MET A 1 36.78 -3.37 -17.73
C MET A 1 36.41 -4.79 -18.11
N LYS A 2 35.20 -5.24 -17.71
CA LYS A 2 34.54 -6.51 -18.07
C LYS A 2 35.21 -7.74 -17.39
N LYS A 3 34.61 -8.48 -16.46
CA LYS A 3 33.21 -8.59 -16.01
C LYS A 3 33.20 -9.08 -14.56
N LEU A 4 32.80 -8.18 -13.66
CA LEU A 4 32.33 -8.44 -12.29
C LEU A 4 30.96 -9.15 -12.28
N MET A 5 30.79 -10.24 -13.03
CA MET A 5 29.47 -10.85 -13.28
C MET A 5 29.42 -12.36 -13.05
N ALA A 6 30.01 -12.85 -11.97
CA ALA A 6 30.01 -14.30 -11.67
C ALA A 6 29.69 -14.64 -10.21
N VAL A 7 28.86 -13.85 -9.52
CA VAL A 7 28.37 -14.18 -8.16
C VAL A 7 26.83 -14.07 -8.05
N MET A 8 26.10 -14.27 -9.15
CA MET A 8 24.63 -14.33 -9.13
C MET A 8 24.13 -15.57 -9.87
N ALA A 9 24.63 -16.74 -9.47
CA ALA A 9 24.08 -18.03 -9.84
C ALA A 9 24.01 -18.90 -8.58
N VAL A 10 22.91 -19.64 -8.43
CA VAL A 10 22.47 -20.37 -7.23
C VAL A 10 21.84 -19.40 -6.23
N ILE A 11 20.51 -19.24 -6.14
CA ILE A 11 19.52 -20.24 -5.75
C ILE A 11 18.24 -20.06 -6.59
N ALA A 12 18.06 -20.93 -7.57
CA ALA A 12 16.75 -21.21 -8.15
C ALA A 12 16.09 -22.28 -7.28
N ILE A 13 15.27 -21.88 -6.31
CA ILE A 13 14.29 -22.78 -5.71
C ILE A 13 12.97 -22.56 -6.46
N ALA A 14 12.63 -23.55 -7.27
CA ALA A 14 11.31 -23.74 -7.80
C ALA A 14 10.33 -23.93 -6.63
N ALA A 15 9.44 -22.96 -6.43
CA ALA A 15 8.20 -23.16 -5.71
C ALA A 15 7.07 -22.83 -6.69
N VAL A 16 6.63 -23.85 -7.43
CA VAL A 16 5.32 -23.84 -8.09
C VAL A 16 4.31 -23.88 -6.96
N VAL A 17 3.90 -22.70 -6.49
CA VAL A 17 2.75 -22.57 -5.59
C VAL A 17 1.52 -22.49 -6.48
N THR A 18 0.77 -23.59 -6.52
CA THR A 18 -0.60 -23.62 -7.04
C THR A 18 -1.44 -22.67 -6.19
N SER A 19 -1.54 -21.42 -6.62
CA SER A 19 -2.33 -20.40 -5.93
C SER A 19 -3.81 -20.63 -6.22
N SER A 20 -4.45 -21.42 -5.36
CA SER A 20 -5.91 -21.45 -5.24
C SER A 20 -6.41 -20.02 -4.96
N PRO A 21 -7.39 -19.48 -5.73
CA PRO A 21 -7.82 -18.08 -5.59
C PRO A 21 -8.56 -17.77 -4.26
N ALA A 22 -8.78 -18.77 -3.40
CA ALA A 22 -9.48 -18.60 -2.13
C ALA A 22 -8.60 -18.01 -1.01
N GLU A 23 -7.29 -18.27 -1.00
CA GLU A 23 -6.40 -17.82 0.09
C GLU A 23 -5.85 -16.40 -0.13
N ALA A 24 -5.95 -15.87 -1.36
CA ALA A 24 -5.58 -14.50 -1.66
C ALA A 24 -6.44 -13.45 -0.91
N ARG A 25 -7.58 -13.84 -0.34
CA ARG A 25 -8.52 -12.91 0.32
C ARG A 25 -8.21 -12.64 1.79
N ARG A 26 -7.44 -13.50 2.48
CA ARG A 26 -7.32 -13.45 3.94
C ARG A 26 -6.21 -12.52 4.48
N GLY A 27 -5.34 -12.00 3.61
CA GLY A 27 -4.28 -11.05 3.98
C GLY A 27 -4.55 -9.59 3.59
N TRP A 28 -5.74 -9.28 3.07
CA TRP A 28 -6.02 -7.99 2.42
C TRP A 28 -6.60 -6.90 3.33
N GLU A 29 -6.93 -7.23 4.59
CA GLU A 29 -7.65 -6.30 5.49
C GLU A 29 -6.82 -5.71 6.64
N GLY A 30 -5.58 -6.14 6.86
CA GLY A 30 -4.83 -5.73 8.05
C GLY A 30 -3.42 -5.26 7.75
N GLY A 31 -3.19 -3.95 7.79
CA GLY A 31 -1.85 -3.40 8.03
C GLY A 31 -1.21 -2.63 6.88
N TYR A 32 -1.79 -1.48 6.54
CA TYR A 32 -0.98 -0.31 6.17
C TYR A 32 -1.73 0.96 6.60
N THR A 33 -1.46 1.42 7.82
CA THR A 33 -1.88 2.74 8.33
C THR A 33 -0.96 3.82 7.75
N GLY A 34 -1.00 3.95 6.43
CA GLY A 34 -0.28 4.95 5.66
C GLY A 34 -1.03 5.19 4.37
N GLY A 35 -1.94 6.17 4.37
CA GLY A 35 -2.74 6.56 3.20
C GLY A 35 -3.53 5.40 2.61
N GLY A 36 -4.44 4.83 3.41
CA GLY A 36 -5.32 3.73 3.00
C GLY A 36 -5.89 3.94 1.60
N TYR A 37 -5.92 2.87 0.81
CA TYR A 37 -6.52 2.88 -0.52
C TYR A 37 -7.97 3.32 -0.41
N TYR A 38 -8.25 4.54 -0.84
CA TYR A 38 -9.62 5.04 -0.96
C TYR A 38 -10.39 4.11 -1.90
N ASP A 39 -11.32 3.36 -1.33
CA ASP A 39 -12.21 2.51 -2.10
C ASP A 39 -13.34 3.34 -2.67
N LEU A 40 -13.10 3.94 -3.84
CA LEU A 40 -14.11 4.74 -4.51
C LEU A 40 -15.33 3.89 -4.88
N ALA A 41 -15.16 2.60 -5.19
CA ALA A 41 -16.27 1.70 -5.49
C ALA A 41 -17.21 1.49 -4.28
N ALA A 42 -16.69 1.60 -3.05
CA ALA A 42 -17.45 1.50 -1.81
C ALA A 42 -17.92 2.87 -1.26
N ALA A 43 -17.63 3.98 -1.96
CA ALA A 43 -17.96 5.31 -1.50
C ALA A 43 -19.45 5.64 -1.73
N SER A 44 -20.28 5.37 -0.72
CA SER A 44 -21.73 5.59 -0.75
C SER A 44 -22.15 7.04 -1.08
N GLY A 45 -21.29 8.03 -0.85
CA GLY A 45 -21.59 9.44 -1.17
C GLY A 45 -21.43 9.85 -2.64
N LEU A 46 -20.90 8.96 -3.49
CA LEU A 46 -20.64 9.26 -4.91
C LEU A 46 -21.81 8.91 -5.83
N ASN A 47 -22.83 8.18 -5.35
CA ASN A 47 -23.97 7.72 -6.15
C ASN A 47 -23.50 7.10 -7.48
N LEU A 48 -22.55 6.18 -7.42
CA LEU A 48 -21.98 5.54 -8.60
C LEU A 48 -23.03 4.72 -9.35
N THR A 49 -22.99 4.76 -10.68
CA THR A 49 -23.77 3.83 -11.49
C THR A 49 -23.21 2.40 -11.36
N ALA A 50 -24.01 1.38 -11.66
CA ALA A 50 -23.55 0.00 -11.66
C ALA A 50 -22.31 -0.22 -12.55
N GLU A 51 -22.26 0.46 -13.70
CA GLU A 51 -21.13 0.41 -14.62
C GLU A 51 -19.87 1.05 -14.02
N GLN A 52 -20.00 2.23 -13.38
CA GLN A 52 -18.87 2.89 -12.71
C GLN A 52 -18.32 2.03 -11.57
N THR A 53 -19.20 1.43 -10.76
CA THR A 53 -18.82 0.53 -9.68
C THR A 53 -18.07 -0.69 -10.20
N ALA A 54 -18.53 -1.32 -11.29
CA ALA A 54 -17.85 -2.45 -11.90
C ALA A 54 -16.44 -2.08 -12.43
N LYS A 55 -16.33 -0.93 -13.11
CA LYS A 55 -15.04 -0.42 -13.62
C LYS A 55 -14.05 -0.12 -12.50
N LEU A 56 -14.50 0.57 -11.44
CA LEU A 56 -13.66 0.89 -10.28
C LEU A 56 -13.22 -0.37 -9.51
N THR A 57 -14.11 -1.35 -9.37
CA THR A 57 -13.79 -2.63 -8.71
C THR A 57 -12.72 -3.39 -9.49
N SER A 58 -12.88 -3.54 -10.81
CA SER A 58 -11.89 -4.19 -11.66
C SER A 58 -10.53 -3.47 -11.64
N LEU A 59 -10.54 -2.13 -11.72
CA LEU A 59 -9.34 -1.31 -11.62
C LEU A 59 -8.62 -1.52 -10.28
N ARG A 60 -9.38 -1.58 -9.18
CA ARG A 60 -8.85 -1.84 -7.83
C ARG A 60 -8.21 -3.23 -7.74
N GLU A 61 -8.88 -4.26 -8.23
CA GLU A 61 -8.37 -5.63 -8.21
C GLU A 61 -7.09 -5.78 -9.04
N ALA A 62 -7.02 -5.14 -10.21
CA ALA A 62 -5.82 -5.11 -11.04
C ALA A 62 -4.67 -4.41 -10.29
N HIS A 63 -4.92 -3.22 -9.76
CA HIS A 63 -3.93 -2.47 -8.98
C HIS A 63 -3.39 -3.29 -7.79
N LEU A 64 -4.29 -3.93 -7.03
CA LEU A 64 -3.90 -4.71 -5.86
C LEU A 64 -3.08 -5.95 -6.24
N ARG A 65 -3.38 -6.61 -7.36
CA ARG A 65 -2.55 -7.68 -7.92
C ARG A 65 -1.16 -7.17 -8.30
N GLU A 66 -1.07 -6.02 -8.97
CA GLU A 66 0.21 -5.43 -9.39
C GLU A 66 1.10 -5.01 -8.22
N VAL A 67 0.54 -4.40 -7.18
CA VAL A 67 1.34 -3.88 -6.06
C VAL A 67 1.64 -4.91 -4.98
N LYS A 68 0.96 -6.06 -4.97
CA LYS A 68 1.21 -7.14 -4.00
C LYS A 68 2.70 -7.50 -3.87
N PRO A 69 3.43 -7.85 -4.95
CA PRO A 69 4.85 -8.21 -4.84
C PRO A 69 5.70 -7.06 -4.27
N LEU A 70 5.41 -5.81 -4.62
CA LEU A 70 6.12 -4.65 -4.08
C LEU A 70 5.87 -4.48 -2.57
N ARG A 71 4.63 -4.71 -2.10
CA ARG A 71 4.31 -4.68 -0.67
C ARG A 71 5.03 -5.78 0.10
N ASP A 72 5.06 -6.99 -0.45
CA ASP A 72 5.75 -8.13 0.15
C ASP A 72 7.25 -7.82 0.30
N GLN A 73 7.86 -7.18 -0.71
CA GLN A 73 9.25 -6.74 -0.65
C GLN A 73 9.48 -5.63 0.40
N VAL A 74 8.59 -4.62 0.48
CA VAL A 74 8.67 -3.60 1.53
C VAL A 74 8.60 -4.23 2.91
N TYR A 75 7.68 -5.17 3.12
CA TYR A 75 7.54 -5.86 4.40
C TYR A 75 8.81 -6.63 4.76
N SER A 76 9.33 -7.42 3.83
CA SER A 76 10.56 -8.18 4.02
C SER A 76 11.75 -7.27 4.36
N LYS A 77 11.95 -6.19 3.60
CA LYS A 77 13.06 -5.26 3.78
C LYS A 77 12.94 -4.40 5.04
N ALA A 78 11.72 -4.05 5.44
CA ALA A 78 11.47 -3.40 6.73
C ALA A 78 11.78 -4.33 7.90
N GLY A 79 11.49 -5.63 7.78
CA GLY A 79 11.89 -6.66 8.74
C GLY A 79 13.41 -6.78 8.85
N GLU A 80 14.11 -6.86 7.71
CA GLU A 80 15.58 -6.85 7.66
C GLU A 80 16.17 -5.61 8.34
N LEU A 81 15.66 -4.42 8.00
CA LEU A 81 16.09 -3.17 8.61
C LEU A 81 15.89 -3.18 10.12
N ARG A 82 14.75 -3.69 10.62
CA ARG A 82 14.49 -3.82 12.05
C ARG A 82 15.50 -4.73 12.73
N LEU A 83 15.85 -5.87 12.11
CA LEU A 83 16.85 -6.79 12.65
C LEU A 83 18.25 -6.15 12.72
N LEU A 84 18.65 -5.35 11.71
CA LEU A 84 19.92 -4.63 11.73
C LEU A 84 20.02 -3.64 12.89
N TRP A 85 18.92 -2.97 13.23
CA TRP A 85 18.87 -2.06 14.39
C TRP A 85 18.91 -2.77 15.74
N LEU A 86 18.56 -4.05 15.81
CA LEU A 86 18.57 -4.85 17.05
C LEU A 86 19.92 -5.53 17.32
N GLN A 87 20.90 -5.38 16.43
CA GLN A 87 22.24 -5.89 16.66
C GLN A 87 22.92 -5.16 17.83
N GLN A 88 23.75 -5.89 18.59
CA GLN A 88 24.52 -5.30 19.70
C GLN A 88 25.42 -4.15 19.23
N THR A 89 25.96 -4.27 18.02
CA THR A 89 26.75 -3.24 17.33
C THR A 89 26.17 -3.03 15.92
N PRO A 90 25.24 -2.09 15.75
CA PRO A 90 24.58 -1.84 14.47
C PRO A 90 25.56 -1.42 13.36
N ASP A 91 25.49 -2.10 12.21
CA ASP A 91 26.27 -1.74 11.02
C ASP A 91 25.58 -0.60 10.26
N GLN A 92 26.10 0.62 10.43
CA GLN A 92 25.58 1.82 9.78
C GLN A 92 25.48 1.69 8.25
N LYS A 93 26.46 1.06 7.61
CA LYS A 93 26.48 0.95 6.14
C LYS A 93 25.35 0.04 5.67
N LYS A 94 25.15 -1.11 6.31
CA LYS A 94 24.05 -2.03 5.98
C LYS A 94 22.68 -1.39 6.23
N ILE A 95 22.53 -0.69 7.35
CA ILE A 95 21.30 0.03 7.69
C ILE A 95 20.94 1.03 6.60
N LEU A 96 21.89 1.89 6.19
CA LEU A 96 21.65 2.89 5.15
C LEU A 96 21.32 2.27 3.79
N THR A 97 21.96 1.15 3.43
CA THR A 97 21.64 0.42 2.20
C THR A 97 20.21 -0.11 2.22
N VAL A 98 19.82 -0.89 3.23
CA VAL A 98 18.46 -1.47 3.32
C VAL A 98 17.42 -0.36 3.43
N GLN A 99 17.70 0.72 4.17
CA GLN A 99 16.82 1.87 4.26
C GLN A 99 16.58 2.54 2.90
N LYS A 100 17.60 2.64 2.05
CA LYS A 100 17.46 3.17 0.68
C LYS A 100 16.60 2.24 -0.19
N GLU A 101 16.80 0.93 -0.09
CA GLU A 101 15.97 -0.06 -0.81
C GLU A 101 14.49 0.03 -0.42
N VAL A 102 14.20 0.14 0.88
CA VAL A 102 12.83 0.35 1.38
C VAL A 102 12.22 1.64 0.82
N ARG A 103 12.99 2.72 0.75
CA ARG A 103 12.51 4.00 0.16
C ARG A 103 12.17 3.82 -1.32
N THR A 104 13.07 3.24 -2.11
CA THR A 104 12.83 3.00 -3.54
C THR A 104 11.58 2.15 -3.79
N LEU A 105 11.36 1.09 -2.99
CA LEU A 105 10.15 0.27 -3.11
C LEU A 105 8.87 1.04 -2.74
N ARG A 106 8.93 1.93 -1.74
CA ARG A 106 7.81 2.81 -1.37
C ARG A 106 7.52 3.86 -2.44
N ASP A 107 8.55 4.37 -3.11
CA ASP A 107 8.39 5.31 -4.22
C ASP A 107 7.64 4.63 -5.36
N GLN A 108 8.03 3.40 -5.73
CA GLN A 108 7.32 2.61 -6.74
C GLN A 108 5.85 2.33 -6.38
N LEU A 109 5.57 2.03 -5.11
CA LEU A 109 4.19 1.88 -4.61
C LEU A 109 3.40 3.19 -4.74
N THR A 110 4.05 4.33 -4.48
CA THR A 110 3.44 5.66 -4.57
C THR A 110 3.12 6.03 -6.02
N ASP A 111 4.02 5.73 -6.96
CA ASP A 111 3.80 5.93 -8.39
C ASP A 111 2.61 5.10 -8.87
N LYS A 112 2.56 3.81 -8.51
CA LYS A 112 1.44 2.93 -8.82
C LYS A 112 0.13 3.42 -8.22
N GLN A 113 0.14 3.89 -6.96
CA GLN A 113 -1.04 4.45 -6.32
C GLN A 113 -1.52 5.73 -7.02
N THR A 114 -0.59 6.58 -7.47
CA THR A 114 -0.90 7.81 -8.20
C THR A 114 -1.54 7.48 -9.55
N ALA A 115 -0.96 6.55 -10.32
CA ALA A 115 -1.54 6.07 -11.57
C ALA A 115 -2.96 5.52 -11.36
N TYR A 116 -3.17 4.65 -10.36
CA TYR A 116 -4.49 4.14 -10.01
C TYR A 116 -5.50 5.25 -9.71
N ARG A 117 -5.12 6.26 -8.91
CA ARG A 117 -6.00 7.39 -8.58
C ARG A 117 -6.38 8.20 -9.83
N LEU A 118 -5.41 8.45 -10.72
CA LEU A 118 -5.64 9.17 -11.97
C LEU A 118 -6.61 8.40 -12.88
N GLU A 119 -6.42 7.08 -13.04
CA GLU A 119 -7.34 6.26 -13.83
C GLU A 119 -8.73 6.17 -13.19
N ALA A 120 -8.82 6.05 -11.87
CA ALA A 120 -10.10 6.01 -11.17
C ALA A 120 -10.89 7.31 -11.35
N ASN A 121 -10.22 8.46 -11.32
CA ASN A 121 -10.85 9.77 -11.52
C ASN A 121 -11.46 9.91 -12.92
N LYS A 122 -10.91 9.24 -13.95
CA LYS A 122 -11.48 9.27 -15.32
C LYS A 122 -12.82 8.56 -15.44
N ILE A 123 -13.16 7.68 -14.49
CA ILE A 123 -14.43 6.94 -14.47
C ILE A 123 -15.57 7.81 -13.89
N LEU A 124 -15.23 8.84 -13.12
CA LEU A 124 -16.17 9.69 -12.40
C LEU A 124 -16.67 10.84 -13.28
N THR A 125 -17.90 11.29 -13.02
CA THR A 125 -18.40 12.55 -13.57
C THR A 125 -17.70 13.74 -12.91
N PRO A 126 -17.71 14.94 -13.52
CA PRO A 126 -17.15 16.15 -12.90
C PRO A 126 -17.73 16.42 -11.50
N GLU A 127 -19.04 16.25 -11.32
CA GLU A 127 -19.70 16.42 -10.02
C GLU A 127 -19.21 15.40 -8.97
N GLN A 128 -19.05 14.14 -9.36
CA GLN A 128 -18.50 13.09 -8.50
C GLN A 128 -17.03 13.38 -8.16
N LEU A 129 -16.25 13.89 -9.10
CA LEU A 129 -14.86 14.28 -8.88
C LEU A 129 -14.75 15.44 -7.88
N THR A 130 -15.62 16.46 -7.99
CA THR A 130 -15.69 17.55 -7.01
C THR A 130 -16.02 17.02 -5.61
N LYS A 131 -16.93 16.04 -5.50
CA LYS A 131 -17.19 15.35 -4.24
C LYS A 131 -15.92 14.64 -3.74
N VAL A 132 -15.20 13.88 -4.56
CA VAL A 132 -13.94 13.25 -4.14
C VAL A 132 -12.91 14.27 -3.65
N GLN A 133 -12.74 15.39 -4.35
CA GLN A 133 -11.79 16.46 -4.01
C GLN A 133 -12.15 17.17 -2.70
N ALA A 134 -13.43 17.45 -2.47
CA ALA A 134 -13.93 18.06 -1.23
C ALA A 134 -13.61 17.21 0.02
N TYR A 135 -13.47 15.90 -0.16
CA TYR A 135 -13.14 14.95 0.90
C TYR A 135 -11.62 14.73 1.01
N GLY A 136 -10.88 14.88 -0.08
CA GLY A 136 -9.41 14.87 -0.11
C GLY A 136 -8.76 16.01 0.69
N ALA A 137 -9.46 17.14 0.91
CA ALA A 137 -9.00 18.29 1.70
C ALA A 137 -9.04 18.09 3.23
N GLY A 138 -8.93 16.83 3.70
CA GLY A 138 -8.84 16.49 5.14
C GLY A 138 -10.05 15.75 5.74
N ARG A 139 -10.95 15.20 4.91
CA ARG A 139 -12.15 14.48 5.34
C ARG A 139 -12.33 13.22 4.48
N GLY A 140 -11.49 12.21 4.67
CA GLY A 140 -11.49 11.00 3.82
C GLY A 140 -12.87 10.33 3.68
N TYR A 141 -13.15 9.79 2.48
CA TYR A 141 -14.27 8.86 2.25
C TYR A 141 -13.86 7.46 2.70
N GLY A 142 -14.30 7.09 3.91
CA GLY A 142 -14.04 5.80 4.53
C GLY A 142 -13.95 5.97 6.04
N TYR A 143 -14.95 5.45 6.75
CA TYR A 143 -14.99 5.36 8.22
C TYR A 143 -14.65 6.64 9.00
N ALA A 144 -15.17 7.79 8.58
CA ALA A 144 -15.15 9.02 9.39
C ALA A 144 -16.15 9.00 10.57
N LYS A 145 -16.44 7.83 11.16
CA LYS A 145 -17.36 7.71 12.32
C LYS A 145 -16.86 6.83 13.47
N ALA A 146 -15.56 6.61 13.63
CA ALA A 146 -15.06 5.82 14.76
C ALA A 146 -13.73 6.25 15.40
N MET A 147 -13.19 7.44 15.12
CA MET A 147 -11.96 7.92 15.81
C MET A 147 -12.02 9.39 16.26
N ARG A 148 -13.20 9.85 16.67
CA ARG A 148 -13.34 10.99 17.60
C ARG A 148 -14.24 10.56 18.74
N GLY A 149 -13.72 9.68 19.58
CA GLY A 149 -14.45 9.19 20.74
C GLY A 149 -13.58 8.21 21.53
N GLN A 150 -13.06 8.70 22.66
CA GLN A 150 -12.73 7.90 23.84
C GLN A 150 -11.46 7.03 23.76
N GLY A 151 -10.34 7.62 24.21
CA GLY A 151 -9.10 6.87 24.42
C GLY A 151 -7.92 7.77 24.73
N GLY A 152 -7.94 8.44 25.88
CA GLY A 152 -6.84 9.31 26.29
C GLY A 152 -7.09 10.00 27.63
N MET A 153 -7.55 9.24 28.62
CA MET A 153 -7.46 9.66 30.03
C MET A 153 -5.98 9.75 30.38
N GLY A 154 -5.46 10.97 30.42
CA GLY A 154 -4.11 11.27 30.86
C GLY A 154 -4.15 12.59 31.61
N MET A 155 -4.70 12.55 32.83
CA MET A 155 -4.55 13.61 33.81
C MET A 155 -3.06 13.95 33.93
N ARG A 156 -2.67 15.13 33.46
CA ARG A 156 -1.52 15.85 33.99
C ARG A 156 -2.07 16.85 35.00
N GLY A 157 -2.21 16.37 36.23
CA GLY A 157 -2.29 17.24 37.41
C GLY A 157 -0.90 17.78 37.73
N ASN A 158 -0.91 19.03 38.21
CA ASN A 158 0.17 19.90 38.68
C ASN A 158 1.47 19.23 39.14
#